data_AF-A0A6P0V584-F1
#
_entry.id   AF-A0A6P0V584-F1
#
_cell.length_a   1.000
_cell.length_b   1.000
_cell.length_c   1.000
_cell.angle_alpha   90.00
_cell.angle_beta   90.00
_cell.angle_gamma   90.00
#
_symmetry.space_group_name_H-M   'P 1'
#
loop_
_entity.id
_entity.type
_entity.pdbx_description
1 polymer ?
#
loop_
_entity_poly.entity_id
_entity_poly.type
_entity_poly.pdbx_seq_one_letter_code
_entity_poly.pdbx_strand_id
1 'polypeptide(L)' 'MFAAHLPKNIFEVQALAEAGQKPDDGAMQKLAKRAIKFLKGTIADLPSTVDLVKTCTNLFPLITEFFGW' A
#
# COMPACT_ATOMS: atom_id res chain seq x y z
N MET A 1 20.06 12.74 15.36
CA MET A 1 19.28 11.50 15.25
C MET A 1 17.81 11.85 15.37
N PHE A 2 17.10 12.08 14.26
CA PHE A 2 15.66 12.37 14.23
C PHE A 2 14.93 11.32 13.39
N ALA A 3 15.01 10.06 13.83
CA ALA A 3 14.23 8.95 13.25
C ALA A 3 13.31 8.36 14.34
N ALA A 4 12.63 9.23 15.09
CA ALA A 4 11.63 8.83 16.06
C ALA A 4 10.25 8.82 15.39
N HIS A 5 9.80 7.62 15.04
CA HIS A 5 8.40 7.22 14.94
C HIS A 5 7.50 7.98 13.95
N LEU A 6 7.81 7.89 12.65
CA LEU A 6 6.75 8.00 11.64
C LEU A 6 5.85 6.74 11.73
N PRO A 7 4.52 6.87 11.68
CA PRO A 7 3.64 5.72 11.76
C PRO A 7 3.86 4.82 10.53
N LYS A 8 3.91 3.49 10.77
CA LYS A 8 4.30 2.48 9.77
C LYS A 8 3.51 2.58 8.45
N ASN A 9 2.29 3.10 8.47
CA ASN A 9 1.43 3.27 7.29
C ASN A 9 1.96 4.32 6.29
N ILE A 10 2.62 5.40 6.75
CA ILE A 10 3.20 6.42 5.85
C ILE A 10 4.35 5.80 5.02
N PHE A 11 5.13 4.91 5.64
CA PHE A 11 6.20 4.19 4.94
C PHE A 11 5.67 3.27 3.84
N GLU A 12 4.52 2.64 4.02
CA GLU A 12 3.97 1.72 3.01
C GLU A 12 3.37 2.49 1.82
N VAL A 13 2.80 3.69 2.02
CA VAL A 13 2.37 4.55 0.91
C VAL A 13 3.57 5.04 0.10
N GLN A 14 4.67 5.42 0.76
CA GLN A 14 5.91 5.78 0.09
C GLN A 14 6.51 4.59 -0.68
N ALA A 15 6.57 3.41 -0.06
CA ALA A 15 7.05 2.19 -0.70
C ALA A 15 6.23 1.83 -1.96
N LEU A 16 4.92 2.08 -1.95
CA LEU A 16 4.08 1.88 -3.11
C LEU A 16 4.38 2.88 -4.25
N ALA A 17 4.61 4.15 -3.90
CA ALA A 17 5.00 5.17 -4.86
C ALA A 17 6.38 4.90 -5.47
N GLU A 18 7.35 4.43 -4.67
CA GLU A 18 8.67 4.00 -5.14
C GLU A 18 8.57 2.80 -6.07
N ALA A 19 7.79 1.77 -5.69
CA ALA A 19 7.56 0.61 -6.53
C ALA A 19 6.93 0.98 -7.88
N GLY A 20 6.05 1.99 -7.88
CA GLY A 20 5.38 2.45 -9.09
C GLY A 20 6.28 3.12 -10.12
N GLN A 21 7.52 3.47 -9.76
CA GLN A 21 8.50 3.97 -10.74
C GLN A 21 9.01 2.87 -11.68
N LYS A 22 8.92 1.60 -11.28
CA LYS A 22 9.37 0.43 -12.06
C LYS A 22 8.41 -0.75 -11.86
N PRO A 23 7.18 -0.70 -12.41
CA PRO A 23 6.15 -1.68 -12.13
C PRO A 23 6.45 -3.10 -12.65
N ASP A 24 7.27 -3.21 -13.69
CA ASP A 24 7.68 -4.50 -14.26
C ASP A 24 8.85 -5.16 -13.51
N ASP A 25 9.48 -4.45 -12.57
CA ASP A 25 10.59 -4.98 -11.78
C ASP A 25 10.08 -5.91 -10.67
N GLY A 26 10.56 -7.16 -10.65
CA GLY A 26 10.10 -8.18 -9.70
C GLY A 26 10.39 -7.88 -8.23
N ALA A 27 11.40 -7.06 -7.91
CA ALA A 27 11.65 -6.61 -6.54
C ALA A 27 10.66 -5.50 -6.14
N MET A 28 10.35 -4.58 -7.06
CA MET A 28 9.34 -3.54 -6.85
C MET A 28 7.93 -4.12 -6.73
N GLN A 29 7.59 -5.14 -7.51
CA GLN A 29 6.33 -5.87 -7.32
C GLN A 29 6.23 -6.51 -5.93
N LYS A 30 7.33 -7.06 -5.39
CA LYS A 30 7.35 -7.60 -4.01
C LYS A 30 7.20 -6.49 -2.98
N LEU A 31 7.82 -5.33 -3.19
CA LEU A 31 7.67 -4.15 -2.34
C LEU A 31 6.20 -3.68 -2.32
N ALA A 32 5.58 -3.55 -3.49
CA ALA A 32 4.16 -3.18 -3.63
C ALA A 32 3.22 -4.19 -2.95
N LYS A 33 3.46 -5.50 -3.14
CA LYS A 33 2.67 -6.55 -2.47
C LYS A 33 2.75 -6.46 -0.95
N ARG A 34 3.95 -6.21 -0.41
CA ARG A 34 4.15 -6.01 1.04
C ARG A 34 3.37 -4.79 1.52
N ALA A 35 3.53 -3.65 0.85
CA ALA A 35 2.86 -2.40 1.22
C ALA A 35 1.34 -2.55 1.24
N ILE A 36 0.75 -3.14 0.20
CA ILE A 36 -0.70 -3.38 0.12
C ILE A 36 -1.16 -4.30 1.25
N LYS A 37 -0.41 -5.37 1.57
CA LYS A 37 -0.77 -6.28 2.66
C LYS A 37 -0.85 -5.56 4.00
N PHE A 38 0.12 -4.70 4.31
CA PHE A 38 0.11 -3.91 5.55
C PHE A 38 -1.05 -2.90 5.57
N LEU A 39 -1.27 -2.17 4.46
CA LEU A 39 -2.38 -1.22 4.37
C LEU A 39 -3.75 -1.89 4.55
N LYS A 40 -3.96 -3.06 3.94
CA LYS A 40 -5.17 -3.88 4.13
C LYS A 40 -5.40 -4.23 5.60
N GLY A 41 -4.34 -4.69 6.29
CA GLY A 41 -4.42 -5.01 7.72
C GLY A 41 -4.77 -3.79 8.58
N THR A 42 -4.11 -2.65 8.34
CA THR A 42 -4.39 -1.41 9.08
C THR A 42 -5.83 -0.93 8.90
N ILE A 43 -6.39 -1.05 7.70
CA ILE A 43 -7.77 -0.62 7.44
C ILE A 43 -8.79 -1.56 8.10
N ALA A 44 -8.49 -2.86 8.17
CA ALA A 44 -9.38 -3.85 8.77
C ALA A 44 -9.63 -3.62 10.27
N ASP A 45 -8.67 -2.99 10.98
CA ASP A 45 -8.76 -2.74 12.42
C ASP A 45 -9.49 -1.43 12.79
N LEU A 46 -9.97 -0.65 11.81
CA LEU A 46 -10.62 0.64 12.06
C LEU A 46 -12.14 0.48 12.28
N PRO A 47 -12.72 0.99 13.39
CA PRO A 47 -14.08 0.68 13.84
C PRO A 47 -15.21 1.23 12.96
N SER A 48 -14.97 2.25 12.14
CA SER A 48 -15.91 2.65 11.09
C SER A 48 -15.20 3.50 10.04
N THR A 49 -14.97 2.93 8.87
CA THR A 49 -14.38 3.67 7.75
C THR A 49 -14.94 3.13 6.46
N VAL A 50 -16.28 3.04 6.38
CA VAL A 50 -17.00 2.51 5.21
C VAL A 50 -16.49 3.12 3.92
N ASP A 51 -16.22 4.43 3.90
CA ASP A 51 -15.72 5.11 2.69
C ASP A 51 -14.25 4.83 2.40
N LEU A 52 -13.41 4.65 3.42
CA LEU A 52 -12.02 4.23 3.24
C LEU A 52 -11.95 2.77 2.76
N VAL A 53 -12.74 1.87 3.35
CA VAL A 53 -12.87 0.49 2.89
C VAL A 53 -13.35 0.47 1.44
N LYS A 54 -14.42 1.19 1.10
CA LYS A 54 -14.91 1.32 -0.29
C LYS A 54 -13.84 1.86 -1.23
N THR A 55 -13.16 2.95 -0.85
CA THR A 55 -12.09 3.55 -1.65
C THR A 55 -10.97 2.53 -1.89
N CYS A 56 -10.54 1.81 -0.86
CA CYS A 56 -9.49 0.80 -0.98
C CYS A 56 -9.92 -0.45 -1.75
N THR A 57 -11.17 -0.89 -1.62
CA THR A 57 -11.75 -1.97 -2.43
C THR A 57 -11.73 -1.63 -3.92
N ASN A 58 -11.90 -0.35 -4.28
CA ASN A 58 -11.82 0.11 -5.66
C ASN A 58 -10.37 0.37 -6.11
N LEU A 59 -9.51 0.87 -5.23
CA LEU A 59 -8.14 1.25 -5.55
C LEU A 59 -7.19 0.05 -5.67
N PHE A 60 -7.32 -0.96 -4.80
CA PHE A 60 -6.38 -2.09 -4.80
C PHE A 60 -6.38 -2.89 -6.11
N PRO A 61 -7.53 -3.19 -6.75
CA PRO A 61 -7.54 -3.82 -8.06
C PRO A 61 -6.79 -3.02 -9.13
N LEU A 62 -6.90 -1.68 -9.12
CA LEU A 62 -6.20 -0.82 -10.08
C LEU A 62 -4.68 -0.86 -9.87
N ILE A 63 -4.22 -0.95 -8.62
CA ILE A 63 -2.81 -1.14 -8.30
C ILE A 63 -2.34 -2.51 -8.80
N THR A 64 -3.14 -3.55 -8.55
CA THR A 64 -2.88 -4.93 -8.97
C THR A 64 -2.74 -5.03 -10.50
N GLU A 65 -3.66 -4.41 -11.25
CA GLU A 65 -3.59 -4.27 -12.71
C GLU A 65 -2.33 -3.50 -13.17
N PHE A 66 -2.04 -2.35 -12.53
CA PHE A 66 -0.87 -1.54 -12.86
C PHE A 66 0.46 -2.30 -12.74
N PHE A 67 0.56 -3.26 -11.82
CA PHE A 67 1.74 -4.10 -11.66
C PHE A 67 1.63 -5.47 -12.38
N GLY A 68 0.52 -5.76 -13.06
CA GLY A 68 0.36 -6.97 -13.88
C GLY A 68 0.21 -8.29 -13.10
N TRP A 69 -0.36 -8.28 -11.90
CA TRP A 69 -0.68 -9.49 -11.11
C TRP A 69 -2.03 -9.38 -10.42
#